data_AF-A0A6A6KHL4-F1
#
_entry.id   AF-A0A6A6KHL4-F1
#
_cell.length_a   1.000
_cell.length_b   1.000
_cell.length_c   1.000
_cell.angle_alpha   90.00
_cell.angle_beta   90.00
_cell.angle_gamma   90.00
#
_symmetry.space_group_name_H-M   'P 1'
#
loop_
_entity.id
_entity.type
_entity.pdbx_description
1 polymer ?
#
loop_
_entity_poly.entity_id
_entity_poly.type
_entity_poly.pdbx_seq_one_letter_code
_entity_poly.pdbx_strand_id
1 'polypeptide(L)'
;MMPSTAEDLDRKTFFYNLLVPILNKYLDGLDQGKGMYLLFIKPEISTPSGLMARPVLTSYYKSSNFRNRPFNRYNVYTSPDETILCPDNKQSMYCQLLCGLVQRDEVLRVGAIFASAFLRAIKFLEDYWRELCSNIRTGCISDWINDPDCRNAVSSILKNPNSELADLIEYECSERTWEGIIKRLWPRTKYIEVIVTGSMAQYIPTLEFYSGGLPLVSIMYVF
;
A
#
# COMPACT_ATOMS: atom_id res chain seq x y z
N MET A 1 6.99 -26.62 2.87
CA MET A 1 6.51 -25.98 1.62
C MET A 1 5.12 -26.51 1.35
N MET A 2 4.12 -25.64 1.15
CA MET A 2 2.75 -26.06 0.82
C MET A 2 2.58 -26.10 -0.70
N PRO A 3 2.19 -27.24 -1.30
CA PRO A 3 1.90 -27.30 -2.74
C PRO A 3 0.66 -26.45 -3.07
N SER A 4 0.64 -25.87 -4.26
CA SER A 4 -0.50 -25.08 -4.77
C SER A 4 -0.59 -25.27 -6.27
N THR A 5 -1.81 -25.28 -6.78
CA THR A 5 -2.11 -25.34 -8.22
C THR A 5 -2.51 -23.96 -8.76
N ALA A 6 -2.64 -23.84 -10.08
CA ALA A 6 -3.19 -22.63 -10.70
C ALA A 6 -4.66 -22.42 -10.31
N GLU A 7 -5.44 -23.49 -10.21
CA GLU A 7 -6.85 -23.43 -9.80
C GLU A 7 -7.01 -22.87 -8.37
N ASP A 8 -6.09 -23.19 -7.45
CA ASP A 8 -6.08 -22.62 -6.10
C ASP A 8 -5.91 -21.09 -6.11
N LEU A 9 -5.19 -20.55 -7.09
CA LEU A 9 -5.00 -19.11 -7.24
C LEU A 9 -6.26 -18.42 -7.75
N ASP A 10 -6.98 -19.04 -8.68
CA ASP A 10 -8.26 -18.54 -9.18
C ASP A 10 -9.31 -18.52 -8.06
N ARG A 11 -9.36 -19.59 -7.25
CA ARG A 11 -10.23 -19.65 -6.06
C ARG A 11 -9.91 -18.52 -5.07
N LYS A 12 -8.63 -18.26 -4.78
CA LYS A 12 -8.22 -17.14 -3.91
C LYS A 12 -8.62 -15.78 -4.49
N THR A 13 -8.48 -15.60 -5.79
CA THR A 13 -8.86 -14.37 -6.49
C THR A 13 -10.37 -14.13 -6.40
N PHE A 14 -11.18 -15.19 -6.53
CA PHE A 14 -12.62 -15.12 -6.33
C PHE A 14 -12.99 -14.60 -4.93
N PHE A 15 -12.33 -15.11 -3.87
CA PHE A 15 -12.55 -14.62 -2.51
C PHE A 15 -12.23 -13.13 -2.36
N TYR A 16 -11.14 -12.64 -2.96
CA TYR A 16 -10.81 -11.20 -2.91
C TYR A 16 -11.90 -10.33 -3.56
N ASN A 17 -12.50 -10.80 -4.64
CA ASN A 17 -13.57 -10.08 -5.31
C ASN A 17 -14.88 -10.01 -4.48
N LEU A 18 -15.08 -10.92 -3.53
CA LEU A 18 -16.24 -10.89 -2.61
C LEU A 18 -16.09 -9.82 -1.51
N LEU A 19 -14.87 -9.39 -1.19
CA LEU A 19 -14.61 -8.44 -0.10
C LEU A 19 -15.23 -7.07 -0.39
N VAL A 20 -15.14 -6.62 -1.64
CA VAL A 20 -15.67 -5.33 -2.08
C VAL A 20 -17.19 -5.22 -1.89
N PRO A 21 -18.03 -6.15 -2.41
CA PRO A 21 -19.48 -6.12 -2.18
C PRO A 21 -19.87 -6.15 -0.70
N ILE A 22 -19.10 -6.85 0.15
CA ILE A 22 -19.36 -6.91 1.59
C ILE A 22 -19.10 -5.54 2.23
N LEU A 23 -17.94 -4.94 1.96
CA LEU A 23 -17.58 -3.63 2.51
C LEU A 23 -18.55 -2.53 2.09
N ASN A 24 -19.03 -2.57 0.84
CA ASN A 24 -20.01 -1.59 0.33
C ASN A 24 -21.36 -1.63 1.04
N LYS A 25 -21.68 -2.68 1.80
CA LYS A 25 -22.90 -2.69 2.64
C LYS A 25 -22.76 -1.82 3.89
N TYR A 26 -21.54 -1.53 4.31
CA TYR A 26 -21.24 -0.81 5.55
C TYR A 26 -20.60 0.55 5.31
N LEU A 27 -19.97 0.75 4.15
CA LEU A 27 -19.22 1.95 3.80
C LEU A 27 -19.57 2.40 2.39
N ASP A 28 -20.30 3.51 2.28
CA ASP A 28 -20.71 4.06 0.99
C ASP A 28 -19.57 4.76 0.26
N GLY A 29 -19.64 4.81 -1.07
CA GLY A 29 -18.78 5.64 -1.92
C GLY A 29 -17.30 5.24 -1.94
N LEU A 30 -16.98 3.96 -1.75
CA LEU A 30 -15.60 3.45 -1.90
C LEU A 30 -15.13 3.40 -3.36
N ASP A 31 -16.05 3.49 -4.33
CA ASP A 31 -15.79 3.58 -5.77
C ASP A 31 -15.42 4.98 -6.27
N GLN A 32 -15.47 5.99 -5.39
CA GLN A 32 -15.22 7.41 -5.71
C GLN A 32 -13.79 7.85 -5.40
N GLY A 33 -12.87 6.90 -5.25
CA GLY A 33 -11.49 7.16 -4.91
C GLY A 33 -10.61 5.92 -4.98
N LYS A 34 -9.48 5.98 -4.31
CA LYS A 34 -8.40 4.99 -4.37
C LYS A 34 -8.10 4.40 -3.00
N GLY A 35 -7.49 3.23 -3.00
CA GLY A 35 -6.87 2.64 -1.83
C GLY A 35 -5.35 2.80 -1.85
N MET A 36 -4.77 3.30 -0.76
CA MET A 36 -3.33 3.29 -0.56
C MET A 36 -2.94 2.01 0.18
N TYR A 37 -2.57 0.98 -0.58
CA TYR A 37 -2.11 -0.29 -0.04
C TYR A 37 -0.61 -0.45 -0.21
N LEU A 38 0.04 -0.83 0.89
CA LEU A 38 1.47 -1.08 0.97
C LEU A 38 1.70 -2.57 0.76
N LEU A 39 1.95 -2.95 -0.50
CA LEU A 39 2.00 -4.33 -0.97
C LEU A 39 3.43 -4.68 -1.42
N PHE A 40 3.97 -5.80 -0.94
CA PHE A 40 5.37 -6.16 -1.18
C PHE A 40 5.51 -7.59 -1.68
N ILE A 41 6.33 -7.77 -2.70
CA ILE A 41 6.86 -9.10 -3.04
C ILE A 41 8.00 -9.50 -2.09
N LYS A 42 8.31 -10.80 -2.08
CA LYS A 42 9.41 -11.38 -1.31
C LYS A 42 10.27 -12.27 -2.20
N PRO A 43 11.52 -12.55 -1.78
CA PRO A 43 12.41 -13.45 -2.52
C PRO A 43 11.76 -14.81 -2.79
N GLU A 44 12.12 -15.39 -3.93
CA GLU A 44 11.67 -16.70 -4.38
C GLU A 44 12.89 -17.59 -4.63
N ILE A 45 12.72 -18.91 -4.47
CA ILE A 45 13.78 -19.89 -4.65
C ILE A 45 13.34 -20.96 -5.64
N SER A 46 14.26 -21.45 -6.47
CA SER A 46 14.05 -22.64 -7.29
C SER A 46 14.39 -23.88 -6.45
N THR A 47 13.49 -24.86 -6.43
CA THR A 47 13.76 -26.16 -5.81
C THR A 47 14.61 -27.05 -6.74
N PRO A 48 15.24 -28.12 -6.22
CA PRO A 48 15.93 -29.10 -7.05
C PRO A 48 15.05 -29.78 -8.11
N SER A 49 13.71 -29.80 -7.92
CA SER A 49 12.75 -30.32 -8.90
C SER A 49 12.36 -29.30 -9.98
N GLY A 50 12.97 -28.11 -9.99
CA GLY A 50 12.65 -27.02 -10.91
C GLY A 50 11.36 -26.25 -10.58
N LEU A 51 10.75 -26.49 -9.40
CA LEU A 51 9.56 -25.77 -8.96
C LEU A 51 9.94 -24.48 -8.24
N MET A 52 9.12 -23.45 -8.38
CA MET A 52 9.31 -22.19 -7.67
C MET A 52 8.65 -22.21 -6.30
N ALA A 53 9.41 -21.96 -5.24
CA ALA A 53 8.91 -21.76 -3.88
C ALA A 53 8.96 -20.27 -3.52
N ARG A 54 7.81 -19.71 -3.14
CA ARG A 54 7.64 -18.30 -2.79
C ARG A 54 6.42 -18.10 -1.89
N PRO A 55 6.35 -16.98 -1.14
CA PRO A 55 5.16 -16.65 -0.37
C PRO A 55 3.91 -16.50 -1.26
N VAL A 56 2.74 -16.87 -0.72
CA VAL A 56 1.48 -16.88 -1.46
C VAL A 56 1.14 -15.52 -2.07
N LEU A 57 1.37 -14.43 -1.33
CA LEU A 57 1.13 -13.06 -1.81
C LEU A 57 2.07 -12.68 -2.95
N THR A 58 3.33 -13.07 -2.89
CA THR A 58 4.27 -12.88 -4.02
C THR A 58 3.81 -13.64 -5.25
N SER A 59 3.30 -14.87 -5.07
CA SER A 59 2.72 -15.63 -6.17
C SER A 59 1.50 -14.93 -6.77
N TYR A 60 0.65 -14.34 -5.94
CA TYR A 60 -0.52 -13.58 -6.39
C TYR A 60 -0.14 -12.29 -7.14
N TYR A 61 0.72 -11.43 -6.58
CA TYR A 61 1.11 -10.17 -7.23
C TYR A 61 1.82 -10.40 -8.57
N LYS A 62 2.59 -11.48 -8.72
CA LYS A 62 3.25 -11.84 -9.98
C LYS A 62 2.32 -12.53 -10.99
N SER A 63 1.10 -12.87 -10.63
CA SER A 63 0.17 -13.60 -11.50
C SER A 63 -0.59 -12.68 -12.46
N SER A 64 -1.16 -13.27 -13.51
CA SER A 64 -2.12 -12.61 -14.41
C SER A 64 -3.35 -12.10 -13.66
N ASN A 65 -3.76 -12.76 -12.59
CA ASN A 65 -4.95 -12.40 -11.81
C ASN A 65 -4.77 -11.04 -11.13
N PHE A 66 -3.52 -10.68 -10.81
CA PHE A 66 -3.19 -9.34 -10.33
C PHE A 66 -2.84 -8.40 -11.48
N ARG A 67 -1.85 -8.75 -12.33
CA ARG A 67 -1.31 -7.85 -13.36
C ARG A 67 -2.31 -7.51 -14.47
N ASN A 68 -3.17 -8.45 -14.82
CA ASN A 68 -4.20 -8.30 -15.85
C ASN A 68 -5.60 -8.25 -15.22
N ARG A 69 -5.71 -7.80 -13.96
CA ARG A 69 -6.99 -7.68 -13.27
C ARG A 69 -7.93 -6.77 -14.08
N PRO A 70 -9.21 -7.17 -14.29
CA PRO A 70 -10.16 -6.32 -14.97
C PRO A 70 -10.36 -5.02 -14.17
N PHE A 71 -10.64 -3.94 -14.87
CA PHE A 71 -10.92 -2.67 -14.21
C PHE A 71 -12.09 -2.83 -13.23
N ASN A 72 -11.85 -2.47 -11.98
CA ASN A 72 -12.84 -2.47 -10.92
C ASN A 72 -12.71 -1.17 -10.14
N ARG A 73 -13.76 -0.34 -10.15
CA ARG A 73 -13.79 0.99 -9.50
C ARG A 73 -13.47 0.93 -8.00
N TYR A 74 -13.76 -0.19 -7.34
CA TYR A 74 -13.46 -0.36 -5.93
C TYR A 74 -12.01 -0.76 -5.68
N ASN A 75 -11.29 -1.32 -6.65
CA ASN A 75 -9.91 -1.80 -6.52
C ASN A 75 -8.92 -0.97 -7.34
N VAL A 76 -9.08 0.35 -7.30
CA VAL A 76 -8.09 1.30 -7.82
C VAL A 76 -7.10 1.62 -6.71
N TYR A 77 -5.81 1.38 -6.96
CA TYR A 77 -4.73 1.64 -6.00
C TYR A 77 -3.96 2.90 -6.36
N THR A 78 -3.34 3.52 -5.35
CA THR A 78 -2.38 4.61 -5.58
C THR A 78 -1.06 4.10 -6.14
N SER A 79 -0.64 2.91 -5.70
CA SER A 79 0.62 2.26 -6.08
C SER A 79 0.53 1.62 -7.46
N PRO A 80 1.40 1.98 -8.43
CA PRO A 80 1.57 1.24 -9.67
C PRO A 80 2.04 -0.20 -9.43
N ASP A 81 1.69 -1.11 -10.33
CA ASP A 81 2.08 -2.52 -10.23
C ASP A 81 3.61 -2.69 -10.20
N GLU A 82 4.34 -1.85 -10.95
CA GLU A 82 5.80 -1.80 -10.99
C GLU A 82 6.39 -1.58 -9.60
N THR A 83 5.81 -0.65 -8.83
CA THR A 83 6.29 -0.34 -7.46
C THR A 83 6.03 -1.48 -6.49
N ILE A 84 4.96 -2.24 -6.69
CA ILE A 84 4.60 -3.42 -5.88
C ILE A 84 5.51 -4.61 -6.21
N LEU A 85 5.87 -4.73 -7.49
CA LEU A 85 6.68 -5.80 -8.06
C LEU A 85 8.19 -5.54 -7.96
N CYS A 86 8.59 -4.39 -7.45
CA CYS A 86 9.98 -4.06 -7.19
C CYS A 86 10.61 -5.05 -6.19
N PRO A 87 11.74 -5.71 -6.53
CA PRO A 87 12.40 -6.67 -5.66
C PRO A 87 13.07 -6.00 -4.44
N ASP A 88 13.47 -4.73 -4.58
CA ASP A 88 14.01 -3.94 -3.48
C ASP A 88 12.86 -3.36 -2.64
N ASN A 89 12.64 -3.95 -1.47
CA ASN A 89 11.58 -3.52 -0.55
C ASN A 89 11.72 -2.06 -0.11
N LYS A 90 12.94 -1.50 -0.05
CA LYS A 90 13.17 -0.11 0.34
C LYS A 90 12.70 0.84 -0.75
N GLN A 91 13.07 0.57 -2.00
CA GLN A 91 12.60 1.34 -3.15
C GLN A 91 11.09 1.20 -3.34
N SER A 92 10.57 -0.02 -3.22
CA SER A 92 9.13 -0.31 -3.25
C SER A 92 8.37 0.52 -2.22
N MET A 93 8.81 0.51 -0.95
CA MET A 93 8.20 1.28 0.15
C MET A 93 8.18 2.78 -0.16
N TYR A 94 9.33 3.32 -0.57
CA TYR A 94 9.47 4.75 -0.87
C TYR A 94 8.55 5.17 -2.02
N CYS A 95 8.56 4.41 -3.13
CA CYS A 95 7.73 4.71 -4.30
C CYS A 95 6.24 4.62 -4.00
N GLN A 96 5.79 3.60 -3.24
CA GLN A 96 4.38 3.44 -2.88
C GLN A 96 3.88 4.56 -1.98
N LEU A 97 4.68 4.98 -0.98
CA LEU A 97 4.36 6.13 -0.13
C LEU A 97 4.31 7.42 -0.93
N LEU A 98 5.28 7.64 -1.83
CA LEU A 98 5.30 8.82 -2.69
C LEU A 98 4.05 8.92 -3.58
N CYS A 99 3.68 7.82 -4.23
CA CYS A 99 2.44 7.74 -5.00
C CYS A 99 1.19 7.98 -4.13
N GLY A 100 1.18 7.47 -2.89
CA GLY A 100 0.10 7.69 -1.93
C GLY A 100 -0.04 9.14 -1.46
N LEU A 101 1.08 9.85 -1.29
CA LEU A 101 1.11 11.26 -0.91
C LEU A 101 0.67 12.17 -2.06
N VAL A 102 1.15 11.91 -3.29
CA VAL A 102 0.76 12.69 -4.49
C VAL A 102 -0.74 12.61 -4.76
N GLN A 103 -1.34 11.45 -4.49
CA GLN A 103 -2.77 11.18 -4.73
C GLN A 103 -3.60 11.30 -3.44
N ARG A 104 -3.14 12.04 -2.43
CA ARG A 104 -3.71 12.03 -1.08
C ARG A 104 -5.21 12.30 -1.01
N ASP A 105 -5.71 13.19 -1.85
CA ASP A 105 -7.11 13.62 -1.87
C ASP A 105 -8.03 12.59 -2.53
N GLU A 106 -7.47 11.59 -3.19
CA GLU A 106 -8.22 10.46 -3.75
C GLU A 106 -8.29 9.28 -2.76
N VAL A 107 -7.50 9.28 -1.68
CA VAL A 107 -7.37 8.14 -0.77
C VAL A 107 -8.58 8.04 0.16
N LEU A 108 -9.34 6.94 0.00
CA LEU A 108 -10.50 6.61 0.84
C LEU A 108 -10.20 5.51 1.85
N ARG A 109 -9.14 4.75 1.63
CA ARG A 109 -8.73 3.62 2.47
C ARG A 109 -7.22 3.46 2.41
N VAL A 110 -6.62 3.15 3.55
CA VAL A 110 -5.17 2.91 3.68
C VAL A 110 -4.95 1.55 4.29
N GLY A 111 -3.83 0.89 3.99
CA GLY A 111 -3.59 -0.40 4.63
C GLY A 111 -2.36 -1.15 4.15
N ALA A 112 -2.21 -2.34 4.73
CA ALA A 112 -1.28 -3.38 4.34
C ALA A 112 -1.87 -4.72 4.80
N ILE A 113 -1.33 -5.85 4.36
CA ILE A 113 -1.86 -7.16 4.79
C ILE A 113 -1.80 -7.32 6.32
N PHE A 114 -0.69 -6.93 6.94
CA PHE A 114 -0.49 -7.03 8.39
C PHE A 114 -0.28 -5.66 9.02
N ALA A 115 -0.80 -5.46 10.25
CA ALA A 115 -0.57 -4.26 11.05
C ALA A 115 0.92 -3.89 11.17
N SER A 116 1.79 -4.90 11.36
CA SER A 116 3.24 -4.70 11.44
C SER A 116 3.88 -4.16 10.16
N ALA A 117 3.34 -4.47 8.98
CA ALA A 117 3.82 -3.92 7.72
C ALA A 117 3.39 -2.46 7.56
N PHE A 118 2.14 -2.15 7.93
CA PHE A 118 1.61 -0.79 7.86
C PHE A 118 2.31 0.15 8.85
N LEU A 119 2.54 -0.29 10.10
CA LEU A 119 3.32 0.49 11.07
C LEU A 119 4.76 0.74 10.62
N ARG A 120 5.39 -0.24 9.96
CA ARG A 120 6.71 -0.03 9.34
C ARG A 120 6.67 1.02 8.23
N ALA A 121 5.59 1.10 7.47
CA ALA A 121 5.42 2.14 6.46
C ALA A 121 5.28 3.53 7.10
N ILE A 122 4.55 3.65 8.20
CA ILE A 122 4.44 4.91 8.96
C ILE A 122 5.80 5.32 9.52
N LYS A 123 6.57 4.38 10.09
CA LYS A 123 7.94 4.65 10.55
C LYS A 123 8.88 5.02 9.42
N PHE A 124 8.76 4.38 8.27
CA PHE A 124 9.52 4.76 7.09
C PHE A 124 9.15 6.18 6.63
N LEU A 125 7.88 6.56 6.71
CA LEU A 125 7.46 7.94 6.42
C LEU A 125 8.06 8.94 7.42
N GLU A 126 8.11 8.62 8.72
CA GLU A 126 8.80 9.45 9.73
C GLU A 126 10.28 9.72 9.35
N ASP A 127 10.97 8.73 8.80
CA ASP A 127 12.38 8.84 8.43
C ASP A 127 12.62 9.59 7.10
N TYR A 128 11.68 9.50 6.15
CA TYR A 128 11.88 9.95 4.75
C TYR A 128 10.98 11.11 4.30
N TRP A 129 10.08 11.64 5.15
CA TRP A 129 9.11 12.67 4.72
C TRP A 129 9.77 13.89 4.08
N ARG A 130 10.93 14.34 4.55
CA ARG A 130 11.66 15.49 3.98
C ARG A 130 12.05 15.26 2.53
N GLU A 131 12.53 14.05 2.25
CA GLU A 131 12.93 13.65 0.90
C GLU A 131 11.70 13.49 0.00
N LEU A 132 10.62 12.88 0.53
CA LEU A 132 9.35 12.74 -0.17
C LEU A 132 8.77 14.12 -0.53
N CYS A 133 8.76 15.08 0.40
CA CYS A 133 8.34 16.46 0.13
C CYS A 133 9.24 17.13 -0.92
N SER A 134 10.56 16.91 -0.88
CA SER A 134 11.48 17.42 -1.91
C SER A 134 11.16 16.84 -3.30
N ASN A 135 10.88 15.55 -3.39
CA ASN A 135 10.48 14.89 -4.64
C ASN A 135 9.16 15.46 -5.19
N ILE A 136 8.17 15.67 -4.34
CA ILE A 136 6.88 16.28 -4.70
C ILE A 136 7.09 17.73 -5.17
N ARG A 137 7.91 18.50 -4.44
CA ARG A 137 8.21 19.91 -4.75
C ARG A 137 8.92 20.08 -6.07
N THR A 138 9.83 19.17 -6.42
CA THR A 138 10.65 19.25 -7.65
C THR A 138 10.04 18.49 -8.82
N GLY A 139 9.11 17.57 -8.57
CA GLY A 139 8.61 16.63 -9.59
C GLY A 139 9.66 15.56 -9.98
N CYS A 140 10.75 15.44 -9.22
CA CYS A 140 11.87 14.54 -9.53
C CYS A 140 11.99 13.45 -8.47
N ILE A 141 12.09 12.20 -8.91
CA ILE A 141 12.37 11.07 -8.01
C ILE A 141 13.85 11.02 -7.63
N SER A 142 14.14 10.64 -6.39
CA SER A 142 15.51 10.50 -5.88
C SER A 142 16.39 9.53 -6.68
N ASP A 143 17.68 9.85 -6.80
CA ASP A 143 18.65 9.08 -7.60
C ASP A 143 18.94 7.68 -7.07
N TRP A 144 18.74 7.45 -5.76
CA TRP A 144 18.93 6.12 -5.17
C TRP A 144 17.82 5.13 -5.53
N ILE A 145 16.70 5.60 -6.11
CA ILE A 145 15.72 4.72 -6.75
C ILE A 145 16.30 4.28 -8.09
N ASN A 146 16.98 3.14 -8.12
CA ASN A 146 17.69 2.65 -9.29
C ASN A 146 16.88 1.64 -10.13
N ASP A 147 15.75 1.16 -9.62
CA ASP A 147 14.84 0.29 -10.38
C ASP A 147 14.14 1.10 -11.50
N PRO A 148 14.38 0.77 -12.78
CA PRO A 148 13.92 1.58 -13.90
C PRO A 148 12.39 1.60 -14.02
N ASP A 149 11.73 0.49 -13.69
CA ASP A 149 10.27 0.38 -13.75
C ASP A 149 9.62 1.26 -12.69
N CYS A 150 10.17 1.26 -11.46
CA CYS A 150 9.76 2.18 -10.40
C CYS A 150 9.96 3.63 -10.81
N ARG A 151 11.14 4.00 -11.32
CA ARG A 151 11.43 5.37 -11.75
C ARG A 151 10.43 5.85 -12.80
N ASN A 152 10.18 5.03 -13.82
CA ASN A 152 9.25 5.36 -14.90
C ASN A 152 7.82 5.51 -14.38
N ALA A 153 7.34 4.54 -13.59
CA ALA A 153 5.99 4.55 -13.04
C ALA A 153 5.75 5.75 -12.12
N VAL A 154 6.67 6.04 -11.20
CA VAL A 154 6.55 7.16 -10.27
C VAL A 154 6.71 8.50 -10.96
N SER A 155 7.63 8.64 -11.92
CA SER A 155 7.78 9.88 -12.71
C SER A 155 6.51 10.19 -13.49
N SER A 156 5.77 9.17 -13.92
CA SER A 156 4.46 9.35 -14.59
C SER A 156 3.38 9.92 -13.66
N ILE A 157 3.52 9.74 -12.34
CA ILE A 157 2.62 10.27 -11.30
C ILE A 157 3.09 11.65 -10.81
N LEU A 158 4.41 11.84 -10.66
CA LEU A 158 5.05 13.09 -10.22
C LEU A 158 5.14 14.19 -11.30
N LYS A 159 4.47 14.02 -12.45
CA LYS A 159 4.66 14.80 -13.69
C LYS A 159 4.84 16.31 -13.53
N ASN A 160 4.22 16.93 -12.52
CA ASN A 160 4.34 18.35 -12.27
C ASN A 160 4.90 18.62 -10.87
N PRO A 161 5.88 19.52 -10.73
CA PRO A 161 6.29 20.07 -9.44
C PRO A 161 5.08 20.62 -8.68
N ASN A 162 4.95 20.28 -7.39
CA ASN A 162 3.83 20.73 -6.55
C ASN A 162 4.33 21.20 -5.18
N SER A 163 4.74 22.47 -5.10
CA SER A 163 5.22 23.07 -3.85
C SER A 163 4.13 23.17 -2.79
N GLU A 164 2.89 23.49 -3.16
CA GLU A 164 1.78 23.62 -2.22
C GLU A 164 1.49 22.29 -1.49
N LEU A 165 1.46 21.19 -2.24
CA LEU A 165 1.31 19.85 -1.66
C LEU A 165 2.50 19.47 -0.77
N ALA A 166 3.72 19.77 -1.22
CA ALA A 166 4.93 19.49 -0.45
C ALA A 166 4.92 20.24 0.89
N ASP A 167 4.57 21.52 0.88
CA ASP A 167 4.52 22.38 2.08
C ASP A 167 3.42 21.93 3.05
N LEU A 168 2.27 21.49 2.53
CA LEU A 168 1.19 20.90 3.35
C LEU A 168 1.63 19.62 4.04
N ILE A 169 2.26 18.69 3.32
CA ILE A 169 2.76 17.42 3.90
C ILE A 169 3.87 17.71 4.91
N GLU A 170 4.78 18.64 4.58
CA GLU A 170 5.87 19.07 5.46
C GLU A 170 5.34 19.66 6.76
N TYR A 171 4.33 20.53 6.70
CA TYR A 171 3.64 21.06 7.88
C TYR A 171 3.15 19.92 8.79
N GLU A 172 2.40 18.98 8.24
CA GLU A 172 1.80 17.88 9.00
C GLU A 172 2.83 16.90 9.60
N CYS A 173 3.94 16.65 8.89
CA CYS A 173 5.01 15.76 9.34
C CYS A 173 6.01 16.43 10.29
N SER A 174 6.13 17.75 10.25
CA SER A 174 7.02 18.53 11.13
C SER A 174 6.48 18.70 12.56
N GLU A 175 5.20 18.42 12.77
CA GLU A 175 4.54 18.47 14.07
C GLU A 175 5.21 17.57 15.12
N ARG A 176 5.18 18.02 16.37
CA ARG A 176 5.81 17.29 17.49
C ARG A 176 5.14 15.94 17.76
N THR A 177 3.86 15.81 17.41
CA THR A 177 3.09 14.58 17.60
C THR A 177 2.54 14.05 16.28
N TRP A 178 2.76 12.76 16.05
CA TRP A 178 2.23 12.01 14.92
C TRP A 178 0.89 11.33 15.24
N GLU A 179 0.28 11.65 16.39
CA GLU A 179 -1.06 11.19 16.73
C GLU A 179 -2.05 11.65 15.66
N GLY A 180 -2.82 10.74 15.05
CA GLY A 180 -3.78 11.06 13.99
C GLY A 180 -3.17 11.45 12.64
N ILE A 181 -1.86 11.28 12.44
CA ILE A 181 -1.16 11.66 11.19
C ILE A 181 -1.81 11.09 9.93
N ILE A 182 -2.41 9.89 10.01
CA ILE A 182 -3.06 9.25 8.84
C ILE A 182 -4.23 10.10 8.35
N LYS A 183 -5.08 10.59 9.26
CA LYS A 183 -6.21 11.46 8.88
C LYS A 183 -5.73 12.83 8.40
N ARG A 184 -4.58 13.32 8.87
CA ARG A 184 -4.05 14.62 8.42
C ARG A 184 -3.44 14.53 7.02
N LEU A 185 -2.65 13.49 6.77
CA LEU A 185 -2.07 13.24 5.46
C LEU A 185 -3.09 12.74 4.44
N TRP A 186 -4.05 11.91 4.83
CA TRP A 186 -5.09 11.36 3.94
C TRP A 186 -6.49 11.65 4.52
N PRO A 187 -7.01 12.89 4.36
CA PRO A 187 -8.18 13.38 5.08
C PRO A 187 -9.50 12.71 4.71
N ARG A 188 -9.58 12.08 3.54
CA ARG A 188 -10.77 11.34 3.11
C ARG A 188 -10.75 9.86 3.50
N THR A 189 -9.73 9.42 4.24
CA THR A 189 -9.61 8.02 4.69
C THR A 189 -10.78 7.66 5.60
N LYS A 190 -11.51 6.60 5.24
CA LYS A 190 -12.67 6.09 5.97
C LYS A 190 -12.29 5.01 6.97
N TYR A 191 -11.27 4.21 6.66
CA TYR A 191 -10.82 3.10 7.50
C TYR A 191 -9.39 2.66 7.17
N ILE A 192 -8.78 1.90 8.08
CA ILE A 192 -7.49 1.24 7.89
C ILE A 192 -7.74 -0.26 7.70
N GLU A 193 -7.31 -0.79 6.56
CA GLU A 193 -7.45 -2.20 6.21
C GLU A 193 -6.16 -2.96 6.56
N VAL A 194 -6.20 -3.69 7.67
CA VAL A 194 -5.04 -4.42 8.22
C VAL A 194 -5.53 -5.61 9.04
N ILE A 195 -4.80 -6.73 8.98
CA ILE A 195 -5.00 -7.81 9.95
C ILE A 195 -4.51 -7.34 11.32
N VAL A 196 -5.45 -7.25 12.27
CA VAL A 196 -5.26 -6.88 13.68
C VAL A 196 -5.73 -7.97 14.66
N THR A 197 -6.01 -9.16 14.14
CA THR A 197 -6.38 -10.34 14.95
C THR A 197 -5.15 -11.20 15.27
N GLY A 198 -5.29 -12.12 16.22
CA GLY A 198 -4.19 -13.01 16.64
C GLY A 198 -3.01 -12.22 17.19
N SER A 199 -1.78 -12.57 16.78
CA SER A 199 -0.57 -11.87 17.23
C SER A 199 -0.46 -10.43 16.74
N MET A 200 -1.26 -10.00 15.76
CA MET A 200 -1.28 -8.61 15.31
C MET A 200 -2.07 -7.69 16.24
N ALA A 201 -2.88 -8.23 17.16
CA ALA A 201 -3.67 -7.43 18.11
C ALA A 201 -2.81 -6.54 19.01
N GLN A 202 -1.56 -6.93 19.27
CA GLN A 202 -0.59 -6.12 20.03
C GLN A 202 -0.32 -4.74 19.41
N TYR A 203 -0.60 -4.56 18.11
CA TYR A 203 -0.36 -3.31 17.39
C TYR A 203 -1.56 -2.35 17.39
N ILE A 204 -2.72 -2.77 17.93
CA ILE A 204 -3.93 -1.94 17.95
C ILE A 204 -3.69 -0.58 18.61
N PRO A 205 -3.08 -0.48 19.82
CA PRO A 205 -2.89 0.83 20.47
C PRO A 205 -2.02 1.79 19.63
N THR A 206 -1.00 1.25 18.95
CA THR A 206 -0.14 2.06 18.08
C THR A 206 -0.87 2.51 16.82
N LEU A 207 -1.72 1.66 16.24
CA LEU A 207 -2.57 2.03 15.10
C LEU A 207 -3.62 3.07 15.50
N GLU A 208 -4.24 2.94 16.67
CA GLU A 208 -5.19 3.92 17.21
C GLU A 208 -4.52 5.29 17.36
N PHE A 209 -3.30 5.32 17.91
CA PHE A 209 -2.49 6.54 18.00
C PHE A 209 -2.30 7.21 16.63
N TYR A 210 -1.78 6.51 15.62
CA TYR A 210 -1.54 7.13 14.30
C TYR A 210 -2.82 7.41 13.50
N SER A 211 -3.88 6.66 13.75
CA SER A 211 -5.13 6.78 13.00
C SER A 211 -6.05 7.89 13.48
N GLY A 212 -5.91 8.34 14.73
CA GLY A 212 -6.84 9.29 15.32
C GLY A 212 -8.28 8.76 15.37
N GLY A 213 -8.42 7.45 15.64
CA GLY A 213 -9.71 6.76 15.73
C GLY A 213 -10.34 6.42 14.38
N LEU A 214 -9.56 6.04 13.37
CA LEU A 214 -10.15 5.37 12.19
C LEU A 214 -10.53 3.93 12.56
N PRO A 215 -11.64 3.40 12.01
CA PRO A 215 -11.94 1.97 12.11
C PRO A 215 -10.80 1.11 11.57
N LEU A 216 -10.43 0.08 12.32
CA LEU A 216 -9.49 -0.96 11.90
C LEU A 216 -10.29 -2.15 11.36
N VAL A 217 -10.10 -2.49 10.08
CA VAL A 217 -10.90 -3.51 9.38
C VAL A 217 -10.00 -4.67 8.96
N SER A 218 -10.28 -5.85 9.51
CA SER A 218 -9.59 -7.10 9.19
C SER A 218 -10.48 -7.95 8.27
N ILE A 219 -10.26 -7.86 6.96
CA ILE A 219 -11.19 -8.43 5.96
C ILE A 219 -10.93 -9.88 5.57
N MET A 220 -9.78 -10.43 5.93
CA MET A 220 -9.35 -11.74 5.45
C MET A 220 -8.57 -12.49 6.53
N TYR A 221 -8.80 -13.80 6.57
CA TYR A 221 -7.98 -14.75 7.30
C TYR A 221 -7.23 -15.60 6.29
N VAL A 222 -5.90 -15.49 6.27
CA VAL A 222 -5.05 -16.21 5.33
C VAL A 222 -3.96 -16.94 6.11
N PHE A 223 -3.84 -18.24 5.83
CA PHE A 223 -2.79 -19.13 6.34
C PHE A 223 -1.49 -19.00 5.54
#